data_AF-A0A0F8V3M1-F1
#
_entry.id   AF-A0A0F8V3M1-F1
#
_cell.length_a   1.000
_cell.length_b   1.000
_cell.length_c   1.000
_cell.angle_alpha   90.00
_cell.angle_beta   90.00
_cell.angle_gamma   90.00
#
_symmetry.space_group_name_H-M   'P 1'
#
loop_
_entity.id
_entity.type
_entity.pdbx_description
1 polymer ?
#
loop_
_entity_poly.entity_id
_entity_poly.type
_entity_poly.pdbx_seq_one_letter_code
_entity_poly.pdbx_strand_id
1 'polypeptide(L)'
;MTGEYTCGRCLQVLRRGIASSSSPLRSPNASSSRRAYGSCASLTRRFGSRNNAGLWSKNSLLPTPINSSTTLRVSPMVQKATSATSTPSPETRVLLKRNNLFHPFSQSPAPAIRQRAAFIKQNAFCPHPSHQQTRMPVSPHDPESRKSTETSGLPPAHSHFECPDCGVPIYCSEGHWMDDFEAHLEVCETIRQINEDDHDLHSGRFFPEFSYPGPQDDNFVINMTNWDTFLYTREFEAINDDRSMRQVTRMLTYPLTIGSVLHELSPYSIRKDSRLTTEGLKSISALRYSLHPPRTGEGVDMQGLRLKAPPVRIFILGARAESSLPRDVWLQLSYIFPRSLIHLIFIGPESMANRDEEFPLPERTPENPFGGIVEDRLGGQFKITTYVDYFHTMYKAQYFQPFDPYLDCIVLFHPGLGHPASSHEWEETLPQLLETKVPIIATGYTQWDMERDINWVKDKCAGEFDILLQPGENIFRSLRWDLNDLDPHDVSCGNWGLWAFRGKRYEAMHKDS
;
A
#
# COMPACT_ATOMS: atom_id res chain seq x y z
N MET A 1 40.18 -20.11 -22.86
CA MET A 1 40.53 -21.46 -22.40
C MET A 1 40.66 -21.39 -20.88
N THR A 2 39.58 -21.64 -20.14
CA THR A 2 39.03 -22.97 -19.80
C THR A 2 39.87 -23.67 -18.75
N GLY A 3 39.24 -23.86 -17.60
CA GLY A 3 39.72 -24.68 -16.50
C GLY A 3 38.64 -24.77 -15.42
N GLU A 4 37.42 -25.12 -15.83
CA GLU A 4 36.49 -25.81 -14.93
C GLU A 4 37.16 -27.08 -14.39
N TYR A 5 36.61 -27.70 -13.35
CA TYR A 5 36.20 -29.11 -13.36
C TYR A 5 36.07 -29.59 -11.91
N THR A 6 34.82 -29.59 -11.47
CA THR A 6 34.29 -30.54 -10.51
C THR A 6 34.84 -31.95 -10.77
N CYS A 7 35.33 -32.59 -9.71
CA CYS A 7 35.93 -33.92 -9.78
C CYS A 7 34.89 -34.99 -10.19
N GLY A 8 35.14 -35.66 -11.31
CA GLY A 8 34.30 -36.74 -11.84
C GLY A 8 34.16 -37.97 -10.92
N ARG A 9 34.99 -38.11 -9.89
CA ARG A 9 34.81 -39.16 -8.85
C ARG A 9 33.64 -38.86 -7.92
N CYS A 10 33.32 -37.59 -7.67
CA CYS A 10 32.21 -37.20 -6.79
C CYS A 10 30.84 -37.43 -7.46
N LEU A 11 30.78 -37.36 -8.79
CA LEU A 11 29.56 -37.59 -9.57
C LEU A 11 29.23 -39.08 -9.82
N GLN A 12 30.21 -39.98 -9.65
CA GLN A 12 30.02 -41.42 -9.82
C GLN A 12 29.52 -42.15 -8.56
N VAL A 13 29.73 -41.59 -7.35
CA VAL A 13 29.25 -42.20 -6.09
C VAL A 13 27.75 -41.98 -5.87
N LEU A 14 27.18 -40.90 -6.41
CA LEU A 14 25.74 -40.60 -6.26
C LEU A 14 24.83 -41.35 -7.24
N ARG A 15 25.38 -42.03 -8.25
CA ARG A 15 24.59 -42.68 -9.33
C ARG A 15 24.57 -44.21 -9.30
N ARG A 16 25.21 -44.88 -8.33
CA ARG A 16 25.19 -46.34 -8.22
C ARG A 16 24.93 -46.79 -6.78
N GLY A 17 23.66 -47.08 -6.45
CA GLY A 17 23.35 -47.73 -5.17
C GLY A 17 21.90 -47.65 -4.71
N ILE A 18 20.93 -47.91 -5.58
CA ILE A 18 19.59 -48.34 -5.15
C ILE A 18 19.64 -49.87 -5.03
N ALA A 19 19.23 -50.41 -3.88
CA ALA A 19 18.40 -51.63 -3.71
C ALA A 19 18.81 -52.55 -2.53
N SER A 20 17.84 -52.67 -1.59
CA SER A 20 17.26 -53.88 -1.01
C SER A 20 18.05 -54.86 -0.11
N SER A 21 17.35 -55.18 1.00
CA SER A 21 17.05 -56.51 1.59
C SER A 21 17.84 -57.04 2.80
N SER A 22 17.16 -57.00 3.96
CA SER A 22 16.83 -58.08 4.92
C SER A 22 17.89 -58.83 5.76
N SER A 23 17.84 -58.58 7.09
CA SER A 23 17.66 -59.48 8.29
C SER A 23 18.54 -60.73 8.51
N PRO A 24 18.60 -61.40 9.72
CA PRO A 24 17.84 -61.24 10.99
C PRO A 24 18.67 -61.39 12.32
N LEU A 25 17.96 -61.52 13.46
CA LEU A 25 18.32 -62.03 14.83
C LEU A 25 18.47 -60.93 15.91
N ARG A 26 17.95 -61.00 17.15
CA ARG A 26 17.02 -61.88 17.91
C ARG A 26 16.70 -61.12 19.23
N SER A 27 15.49 -61.29 19.75
CA SER A 27 14.93 -60.70 21.01
C SER A 27 15.42 -61.47 22.28
N PRO A 28 15.05 -61.14 23.57
CA PRO A 28 13.66 -61.00 24.04
C PRO A 28 13.28 -60.07 25.25
N ASN A 29 11.94 -59.90 25.42
CA ASN A 29 11.10 -59.62 26.64
C ASN A 29 10.87 -58.16 27.11
N ALA A 30 9.66 -57.68 27.51
CA ALA A 30 8.35 -58.30 27.81
C ALA A 30 7.13 -57.31 27.77
N SER A 31 5.92 -57.89 27.61
CA SER A 31 4.56 -57.54 28.15
C SER A 31 3.96 -56.11 28.01
N SER A 32 2.99 -55.90 27.08
CA SER A 32 1.50 -55.96 27.22
C SER A 32 0.83 -54.66 27.74
N SER A 33 -0.05 -53.99 26.97
CA SER A 33 -1.50 -54.25 26.99
C SER A 33 -2.25 -53.58 25.81
N ARG A 34 -3.47 -54.09 25.54
CA ARG A 34 -4.29 -53.98 24.31
C ARG A 34 -5.39 -52.90 24.36
N ARG A 35 -5.81 -52.42 23.18
CA ARG A 35 -7.20 -52.21 22.60
C ARG A 35 -7.07 -51.22 21.41
N ALA A 36 -7.27 -51.51 20.11
CA ALA A 36 -8.35 -52.14 19.31
C ALA A 36 -9.68 -51.37 19.43
N TYR A 37 -10.42 -50.88 18.42
CA TYR A 37 -10.63 -51.05 16.96
C TYR A 37 -11.14 -49.67 16.40
N GLY A 38 -11.26 -49.34 15.10
CA GLY A 38 -11.27 -50.10 13.86
C GLY A 38 -11.32 -49.17 12.63
N SER A 39 -10.90 -49.73 11.49
CA SER A 39 -10.81 -49.13 10.16
C SER A 39 -12.10 -49.39 9.36
N CYS A 40 -12.45 -48.49 8.44
CA CYS A 40 -13.22 -48.85 7.25
C CYS A 40 -12.55 -48.24 6.02
N ALA A 41 -12.15 -49.10 5.09
CA ALA A 41 -11.63 -48.77 3.77
C ALA A 41 -12.57 -49.38 2.74
N SER A 42 -12.86 -48.65 1.66
CA SER A 42 -13.48 -49.25 0.47
C SER A 42 -13.12 -48.49 -0.81
N LEU A 43 -12.18 -49.09 -1.54
CA LEU A 43 -12.24 -49.50 -2.95
C LEU A 43 -12.63 -48.48 -4.04
N THR A 44 -11.62 -48.21 -4.86
CA THR A 44 -11.63 -47.83 -6.28
C THR A 44 -12.57 -48.67 -7.16
N ARG A 45 -13.28 -48.03 -8.11
CA ARG A 45 -13.72 -48.65 -9.37
C ARG A 45 -13.44 -47.73 -10.55
N ARG A 46 -12.64 -48.22 -11.49
CA ARG A 46 -12.59 -47.77 -12.89
C ARG A 46 -13.72 -48.43 -13.67
N PHE A 47 -14.39 -47.69 -14.53
CA PHE A 47 -15.04 -48.24 -15.73
C PHE A 47 -14.79 -47.32 -16.91
N GLY A 48 -14.24 -47.88 -17.98
CA GLY A 48 -14.31 -47.31 -19.32
C GLY A 48 -15.41 -48.01 -20.11
N SER A 49 -16.01 -47.31 -21.07
CA SER A 49 -16.71 -47.94 -22.19
C SER A 49 -16.65 -47.06 -23.44
N ARG A 50 -16.52 -47.75 -24.57
CA ARG A 50 -16.32 -47.29 -25.94
C ARG A 50 -17.66 -47.19 -26.69
N ASN A 51 -17.72 -46.21 -27.60
CA ASN A 51 -18.36 -46.13 -28.92
C ASN A 51 -19.66 -46.88 -29.27
N ASN A 52 -20.64 -46.13 -29.80
CA ASN A 52 -21.19 -46.15 -31.18
C ASN A 52 -22.48 -45.29 -31.19
N ALA A 53 -23.01 -44.71 -32.27
CA ALA A 53 -22.55 -44.20 -33.55
C ALA A 53 -23.83 -43.68 -34.25
N GLY A 54 -23.76 -42.51 -34.90
CA GLY A 54 -24.61 -42.14 -36.03
C GLY A 54 -25.68 -41.05 -35.79
N LEU A 55 -25.98 -40.15 -36.73
CA LEU A 55 -25.49 -39.91 -38.10
C LEU A 55 -26.07 -38.56 -38.60
N TRP A 56 -25.29 -37.83 -39.42
CA TRP A 56 -25.64 -36.85 -40.48
C TRP A 56 -26.14 -35.43 -40.10
N SER A 57 -25.73 -34.31 -40.75
CA SER A 57 -25.04 -34.09 -42.04
C SER A 57 -24.44 -32.66 -42.17
N LYS A 58 -23.19 -32.58 -42.67
CA LYS A 58 -22.55 -31.71 -43.73
C LYS A 58 -22.85 -30.19 -43.79
N ASN A 59 -21.86 -29.30 -43.95
CA ASN A 59 -20.84 -29.15 -45.02
C ASN A 59 -19.47 -28.64 -44.45
N SER A 60 -18.32 -29.32 -44.63
CA SER A 60 -17.26 -29.12 -45.66
C SER A 60 -16.92 -27.66 -46.02
N LEU A 61 -15.67 -27.19 -45.97
CA LEU A 61 -14.54 -27.64 -46.82
C LEU A 61 -13.16 -27.42 -46.17
N LEU A 62 -12.24 -28.33 -46.56
CA LEU A 62 -10.86 -28.54 -46.10
C LEU A 62 -9.82 -27.64 -46.79
N PRO A 63 -8.58 -27.58 -46.24
CA PRO A 63 -7.38 -26.99 -46.83
C PRO A 63 -6.52 -28.02 -47.58
N THR A 64 -5.63 -27.59 -48.48
CA THR A 64 -4.44 -28.37 -48.90
C THR A 64 -3.30 -27.49 -49.45
N PRO A 65 -2.04 -28.00 -49.44
CA PRO A 65 -0.78 -27.24 -49.47
C PRO A 65 0.01 -27.38 -50.79
N ILE A 66 1.06 -26.56 -51.00
CA ILE A 66 2.15 -26.86 -51.95
C ILE A 66 3.50 -26.35 -51.41
N ASN A 67 4.50 -27.24 -51.43
CA ASN A 67 5.94 -27.01 -51.25
C ASN A 67 6.60 -26.53 -52.57
N SER A 68 7.70 -25.77 -52.48
CA SER A 68 8.88 -25.94 -53.34
C SER A 68 10.11 -25.25 -52.75
N SER A 69 11.24 -25.92 -52.91
CA SER A 69 12.55 -25.63 -52.30
C SER A 69 13.53 -25.06 -53.33
N THR A 70 14.41 -24.15 -52.90
CA THR A 70 15.76 -24.03 -53.51
C THR A 70 16.76 -23.44 -52.52
N THR A 71 17.89 -24.12 -52.42
CA THR A 71 19.04 -23.87 -51.53
C THR A 71 20.09 -23.00 -52.21
N LEU A 72 20.63 -21.99 -51.51
CA LEU A 72 22.02 -21.52 -51.71
C LEU A 72 22.63 -21.10 -50.36
N ARG A 73 23.75 -21.74 -50.00
CA ARG A 73 24.65 -21.42 -48.88
C ARG A 73 25.71 -20.42 -49.36
N VAL A 74 25.94 -19.32 -48.64
CA VAL A 74 27.23 -18.61 -48.59
C VAL A 74 27.45 -17.99 -47.18
N SER A 75 28.68 -18.19 -46.70
CA SER A 75 29.44 -17.87 -45.47
C SER A 75 29.08 -16.70 -44.52
N PRO A 76 29.50 -16.76 -43.24
CA PRO A 76 29.29 -15.70 -42.25
C PRO A 76 30.34 -14.60 -42.41
N MET A 77 29.88 -13.36 -42.60
CA MET A 77 30.75 -12.18 -42.59
C MET A 77 31.02 -11.78 -41.14
N VAL A 78 32.26 -12.01 -40.72
CA VAL A 78 32.86 -11.46 -39.50
C VAL A 78 32.86 -9.93 -39.63
N GLN A 79 31.95 -9.26 -38.93
CA GLN A 79 32.07 -7.83 -38.67
C GLN A 79 32.67 -7.64 -37.28
N LYS A 80 33.91 -7.16 -37.33
CA LYS A 80 34.82 -6.78 -36.27
C LYS A 80 34.13 -5.76 -35.36
N ALA A 81 33.65 -6.19 -34.20
CA ALA A 81 33.26 -5.28 -33.13
C ALA A 81 34.51 -4.52 -32.69
N THR A 82 34.59 -3.26 -33.10
CA THR A 82 35.56 -2.30 -32.56
C THR A 82 35.23 -2.07 -31.10
N SER A 83 36.18 -2.48 -30.27
CA SER A 83 36.26 -2.19 -28.84
C SER A 83 36.05 -0.70 -28.58
N ALA A 84 34.91 -0.36 -27.99
CA ALA A 84 34.74 0.84 -27.17
C ALA A 84 34.03 0.40 -25.90
N THR A 85 34.78 -0.36 -25.09
CA THR A 85 34.45 -0.68 -23.71
C THR A 85 34.58 0.61 -22.91
N SER A 86 33.47 1.31 -22.68
CA SER A 86 33.28 2.08 -21.46
C SER A 86 32.18 1.39 -20.68
N THR A 87 32.50 0.22 -20.13
CA THR A 87 31.86 -0.22 -18.90
C THR A 87 31.94 0.95 -17.93
N PRO A 88 30.83 1.51 -17.42
CA PRO A 88 30.94 2.31 -16.22
C PRO A 88 31.59 1.39 -15.20
N SER A 89 32.71 1.81 -14.63
CA SER A 89 33.26 1.19 -13.44
C SER A 89 32.11 0.95 -12.47
N PRO A 90 32.08 -0.18 -11.73
CA PRO A 90 31.20 -0.24 -10.57
C PRO A 90 31.69 0.89 -9.67
N GLU A 91 31.05 2.05 -9.74
CA GLU A 91 31.13 3.02 -8.67
C GLU A 91 30.89 2.19 -7.43
N THR A 92 31.87 2.23 -6.54
CA THR A 92 31.91 1.52 -5.29
C THR A 92 30.61 1.86 -4.58
N ARG A 93 29.54 1.08 -4.83
CA ARG A 93 28.27 1.23 -4.15
C ARG A 93 28.61 0.75 -2.76
N VAL A 94 29.03 1.70 -1.92
CA VAL A 94 29.39 1.46 -0.54
C VAL A 94 28.12 0.89 0.04
N LEU A 95 28.05 -0.45 0.12
CA LEU A 95 26.95 -1.14 0.74
C LEU A 95 26.95 -0.65 2.18
N LEU A 96 26.02 0.24 2.50
CA LEU A 96 25.84 0.75 3.84
C LEU A 96 25.49 -0.45 4.71
N LYS A 97 26.45 -0.89 5.52
CA LYS A 97 26.25 -2.02 6.44
C LYS A 97 25.31 -1.55 7.55
N ARG A 98 24.59 -2.49 8.17
CA ARG A 98 23.63 -2.22 9.27
C ARG A 98 24.17 -1.31 10.39
N ASN A 99 25.48 -1.34 10.64
CA ASN A 99 26.14 -0.59 11.70
C ASN A 99 26.73 0.75 11.23
N ASN A 100 26.52 1.14 9.98
CA ASN A 100 27.10 2.35 9.37
C ASN A 100 26.07 3.04 8.45
N LEU A 101 24.88 3.29 9.00
CA LEU A 101 23.77 3.93 8.26
C LEU A 101 23.69 5.42 8.53
N PHE A 102 24.24 5.90 9.65
CA PHE A 102 24.22 7.32 9.95
C PHE A 102 25.36 8.05 9.24
N HIS A 103 25.01 8.96 8.34
CA HIS A 103 25.94 9.92 7.72
C HIS A 103 25.29 11.30 7.68
N PRO A 104 26.04 12.40 7.87
CA PRO A 104 25.55 13.72 7.55
C PRO A 104 25.10 13.81 6.09
N PHE A 105 23.97 14.47 5.84
CA PHE A 105 23.31 14.49 4.53
C PHE A 105 24.24 14.99 3.42
N SER A 106 25.07 16.01 3.67
CA SER A 106 26.03 16.49 2.66
C SER A 106 27.18 15.54 2.37
N GLN A 107 27.57 14.72 3.35
CA GLN A 107 28.70 13.79 3.25
C GLN A 107 28.24 12.35 2.97
N SER A 108 26.93 12.14 2.79
CA SER A 108 26.36 10.82 2.54
C SER A 108 27.02 10.16 1.32
N PRO A 109 27.30 8.84 1.36
CA PRO A 109 27.77 8.12 0.18
C PRO A 109 26.72 8.05 -0.93
N ALA A 110 25.42 8.20 -0.60
CA ALA A 110 24.35 8.15 -1.58
C ALA A 110 24.17 9.51 -2.31
N PRO A 111 24.23 9.56 -3.65
CA PRO A 111 24.07 10.81 -4.40
C PRO A 111 22.69 11.44 -4.22
N ALA A 112 21.63 10.63 -4.11
CA ALA A 112 20.27 11.11 -3.89
C ALA A 112 20.11 11.86 -2.57
N ILE A 113 20.73 11.37 -1.49
CA ILE A 113 20.70 12.04 -0.16
C ILE A 113 21.47 13.36 -0.21
N ARG A 114 22.62 13.41 -0.91
CA ARG A 114 23.36 14.67 -1.10
C ARG A 114 22.57 15.71 -1.91
N GLN A 115 21.85 15.27 -2.93
CA GLN A 115 20.97 16.15 -3.72
C GLN A 115 19.83 16.70 -2.87
N ARG A 116 19.22 15.85 -2.03
CA ARG A 116 18.21 16.26 -1.05
C ARG A 116 18.78 17.26 -0.05
N ALA A 117 19.99 17.04 0.45
CA ALA A 117 20.69 17.99 1.32
C ALA A 117 20.85 19.37 0.66
N ALA A 118 21.28 19.39 -0.60
CA ALA A 118 21.44 20.63 -1.36
C ALA A 118 20.08 21.34 -1.58
N PHE A 119 19.02 20.58 -1.83
CA PHE A 119 17.67 21.11 -1.95
C PHE A 119 17.19 21.75 -0.64
N ILE A 120 17.37 21.07 0.50
CA ILE A 120 17.03 21.61 1.82
C ILE A 120 17.81 22.90 2.07
N LYS A 121 19.12 22.91 1.80
CA LYS A 121 19.98 24.10 1.99
C LYS A 121 19.57 25.30 1.14
N GLN A 122 18.87 25.08 0.03
CA GLN A 122 18.43 26.14 -0.87
C GLN A 122 17.02 26.64 -0.53
N ASN A 123 16.16 25.80 0.03
CA ASN A 123 14.74 26.11 0.18
C ASN A 123 14.30 26.26 1.63
N ALA A 124 14.87 25.49 2.56
CA ALA A 124 14.46 25.51 3.96
C ALA A 124 15.07 26.69 4.72
N PHE A 125 14.25 27.35 5.53
CA PHE A 125 14.64 28.49 6.35
C PHE A 125 14.95 28.07 7.78
N CYS A 126 15.84 28.82 8.44
CA CYS A 126 16.20 28.60 9.83
C CYS A 126 14.98 28.85 10.75
N PRO A 127 14.66 27.93 11.69
CA PRO A 127 13.48 28.06 12.56
C PRO A 127 13.67 29.06 13.72
N HIS A 128 14.89 29.54 13.95
CA HIS A 128 15.23 30.40 15.08
C HIS A 128 14.37 31.68 15.16
N PRO A 129 13.85 32.06 16.35
CA PRO A 129 12.95 33.22 16.55
C PRO A 129 13.51 34.59 16.14
N SER A 130 14.83 34.72 16.03
CA SER A 130 15.48 35.97 15.60
C SER A 130 15.19 36.35 14.16
N HIS A 131 14.73 35.40 13.32
CA HIS A 131 14.42 35.64 11.93
C HIS A 131 12.95 36.06 11.74
N GLN A 132 12.71 36.85 10.69
CA GLN A 132 11.36 37.19 10.27
C GLN A 132 10.60 35.95 9.80
N GLN A 133 9.29 35.94 10.08
CA GLN A 133 8.37 34.90 9.64
C GLN A 133 8.29 34.85 8.10
N THR A 134 8.40 33.65 7.54
CA THR A 134 8.41 33.44 6.07
C THR A 134 7.05 32.97 5.55
N ARG A 135 6.29 32.26 6.38
CA ARG A 135 4.96 31.73 6.07
C ARG A 135 4.06 31.84 7.28
N MET A 136 2.75 31.82 7.05
CA MET A 136 1.80 31.72 8.17
C MET A 136 1.96 30.36 8.87
N PRO A 137 1.95 30.34 10.21
CA PRO A 137 2.09 29.11 10.97
C PRO A 137 0.83 28.27 10.78
N VAL A 138 1.03 26.99 10.49
CA VAL A 138 -0.05 26.06 10.18
C VAL A 138 -0.60 25.44 11.47
N SER A 139 0.26 25.24 12.47
CA SER A 139 -0.11 24.76 13.80
C SER A 139 0.53 25.62 14.90
N PRO A 140 0.04 25.55 16.16
CA PRO A 140 0.69 26.22 17.27
C PRO A 140 2.13 25.73 17.54
N HIS A 141 2.42 24.48 17.19
CA HIS A 141 3.72 23.81 17.39
C HIS A 141 4.68 24.06 16.23
N ASP A 142 4.24 24.78 15.20
CA ASP A 142 5.04 25.15 14.03
C ASP A 142 6.16 26.11 14.47
N PRO A 143 7.44 25.88 14.10
CA PRO A 143 8.52 26.79 14.45
C PRO A 143 8.29 28.24 13.98
N GLU A 144 7.54 28.44 12.89
CA GLU A 144 7.17 29.77 12.41
C GLU A 144 6.27 30.54 13.38
N SER A 145 5.58 29.88 14.31
CA SER A 145 4.73 30.54 15.32
C SER A 145 5.54 31.32 16.35
N ARG A 146 6.81 30.94 16.54
CA ARG A 146 7.75 31.57 17.50
C ARG A 146 8.44 32.81 16.92
N LYS A 147 8.36 33.02 15.60
CA LYS A 147 9.00 34.13 14.90
C LYS A 147 8.17 35.40 15.00
N SER A 148 8.83 36.53 15.17
CA SER A 148 8.15 37.83 15.23
C SER A 148 7.60 38.22 13.85
N THR A 149 6.36 38.72 13.83
CA THR A 149 5.74 39.35 12.64
C THR A 149 6.24 40.78 12.41
N GLU A 150 6.95 41.35 13.38
CA GLU A 150 7.49 42.71 13.32
C GLU A 150 8.79 42.77 12.50
N THR A 151 9.01 43.90 11.80
CA THR A 151 10.18 44.16 10.94
C THR A 151 11.50 44.30 11.74
N SER A 152 11.49 44.07 13.04
CA SER A 152 12.64 44.17 13.96
C SER A 152 13.52 42.91 13.96
N GLY A 153 13.09 41.81 13.34
CA GLY A 153 13.87 40.58 13.20
C GLY A 153 14.90 40.61 12.06
N LEU A 154 15.91 39.72 12.14
CA LEU A 154 16.86 39.45 11.07
C LEU A 154 16.14 38.94 9.80
N PRO A 155 16.66 39.22 8.59
CA PRO A 155 16.08 38.65 7.37
C PRO A 155 16.11 37.11 7.44
N PRO A 156 15.15 36.41 6.80
CA PRO A 156 15.16 34.95 6.74
C PRO A 156 16.47 34.42 6.17
N ALA A 157 17.06 33.44 6.84
CA ALA A 157 18.30 32.80 6.40
C ALA A 157 18.04 31.31 6.13
N HIS A 158 18.72 30.75 5.13
CA HIS A 158 18.61 29.35 4.78
C HIS A 158 19.35 28.45 5.76
N SER A 159 18.87 27.21 5.91
CA SER A 159 19.48 26.18 6.73
C SER A 159 20.78 25.69 6.07
N HIS A 160 21.93 25.93 6.68
CA HIS A 160 23.23 25.51 6.15
C HIS A 160 24.00 24.62 7.13
N PHE A 161 23.77 24.84 8.42
CA PHE A 161 24.38 24.10 9.51
C PHE A 161 23.67 22.76 9.71
N GLU A 162 24.46 21.69 9.66
CA GLU A 162 24.03 20.31 9.89
C GLU A 162 24.26 19.96 11.36
N CYS A 163 23.22 19.49 12.03
CA CYS A 163 23.36 19.03 13.41
C CYS A 163 24.23 17.76 13.44
N PRO A 164 25.21 17.66 14.36
CA PRO A 164 26.10 16.50 14.45
C PRO A 164 25.38 15.20 14.84
N ASP A 165 24.25 15.29 15.56
CA ASP A 165 23.53 14.14 16.08
C ASP A 165 22.48 13.59 15.12
N CYS A 166 21.81 14.43 14.35
CA CYS A 166 20.79 14.01 13.36
C CYS A 166 21.28 14.06 11.92
N GLY A 167 22.33 14.82 11.61
CA GLY A 167 22.97 14.87 10.29
C GLY A 167 22.21 15.64 9.20
N VAL A 168 21.13 16.35 9.55
CA VAL A 168 20.30 17.12 8.60
C VAL A 168 20.58 18.63 8.73
N PRO A 169 20.61 19.39 7.62
CA PRO A 169 20.73 20.84 7.68
C PRO A 169 19.42 21.47 8.17
N ILE A 170 19.46 22.16 9.32
CA ILE A 170 18.25 22.70 9.99
C ILE A 170 18.41 24.19 10.33
N TYR A 171 19.60 24.61 10.76
CA TYR A 171 19.85 26.00 11.19
C TYR A 171 20.76 26.73 10.20
N CYS A 172 20.72 28.06 10.20
CA CYS A 172 21.62 28.86 9.35
C CYS A 172 23.07 28.91 9.89
N SER A 173 23.26 28.77 11.20
CA SER A 173 24.56 28.81 11.87
C SER A 173 24.57 27.95 13.13
N GLU A 174 25.77 27.61 13.61
CA GLU A 174 25.98 26.88 14.87
C GLU A 174 25.42 27.66 16.08
N GLY A 175 25.59 28.98 16.11
CA GLY A 175 25.08 29.82 17.21
C GLY A 175 23.56 29.71 17.35
N HIS A 176 22.81 29.82 16.25
CA HIS A 176 21.34 29.67 16.29
C HIS A 176 20.89 28.24 16.64
N TRP A 177 21.68 27.22 16.28
CA TRP A 177 21.41 25.85 16.71
C TRP A 177 21.64 25.67 18.22
N MET A 178 22.69 26.28 18.77
CA MET A 178 22.96 26.25 20.22
C MET A 178 21.89 27.00 21.01
N ASP A 179 21.43 28.14 20.51
CA ASP A 179 20.40 28.96 21.15
C ASP A 179 19.03 28.25 21.15
N ASP A 180 18.70 27.50 20.09
CA ASP A 180 17.44 26.74 19.95
C ASP A 180 17.59 25.23 20.27
N PHE A 181 18.66 24.87 20.98
CA PHE A 181 19.04 23.47 21.20
C PHE A 181 17.95 22.67 21.91
N GLU A 182 17.26 23.26 22.89
CA GLU A 182 16.19 22.60 23.63
C GLU A 182 15.02 22.20 22.73
N ALA A 183 14.57 23.10 21.84
CA ALA A 183 13.51 22.79 20.88
C ALA A 183 13.98 21.78 19.82
N HIS A 184 15.25 21.84 19.42
CA HIS A 184 15.82 20.87 18.50
C HIS A 184 15.87 19.47 19.11
N LEU A 185 16.21 19.34 20.40
CA LEU A 185 16.30 18.05 21.10
C LEU A 185 14.99 17.25 21.05
N GLU A 186 13.83 17.91 21.05
CA GLU A 186 12.52 17.25 20.98
C GLU A 186 12.32 16.46 19.68
N VAL A 187 12.95 16.90 18.58
CA VAL A 187 12.81 16.29 17.24
C VAL A 187 14.10 15.62 16.74
N CYS A 188 15.24 15.89 17.38
CA CYS A 188 16.56 15.45 16.91
C CYS A 188 16.65 13.93 16.73
N GLU A 189 16.14 13.16 17.70
CA GLU A 189 16.14 11.69 17.62
C GLU A 189 15.27 11.19 16.46
N THR A 190 14.10 11.78 16.26
CA THR A 190 13.19 11.44 15.15
C THR A 190 13.87 11.72 13.81
N ILE A 191 14.51 12.87 13.65
CA ILE A 191 15.23 13.23 12.42
C ILE A 191 16.42 12.30 12.19
N ARG A 192 17.14 11.90 13.26
CA ARG A 192 18.21 10.91 13.18
C ARG A 192 17.68 9.56 12.68
N GLN A 193 16.52 9.11 13.17
CA GLN A 193 15.88 7.88 12.69
C GLN A 193 15.53 7.97 11.20
N ILE A 194 15.00 9.11 10.73
CA ILE A 194 14.73 9.34 9.31
C ILE A 194 16.02 9.22 8.48
N ASN A 195 17.10 9.83 8.97
CA ASN A 195 18.41 9.76 8.33
C ASN A 195 18.89 8.30 8.17
N GLU A 196 18.83 7.52 9.24
CA GLU A 196 19.21 6.10 9.22
C GLU A 196 18.32 5.26 8.29
N ASP A 197 17.01 5.52 8.30
CA ASP A 197 16.02 4.82 7.46
C ASP A 197 16.22 5.13 5.97
N ASP A 198 16.54 6.37 5.62
CA ASP A 198 16.81 6.78 4.23
C ASP A 198 18.11 6.18 3.71
N HIS A 199 19.15 6.14 4.54
CA HIS A 199 20.40 5.45 4.21
C HIS A 199 20.19 3.94 4.07
N ASP A 200 19.29 3.34 4.85
CA ASP A 200 18.96 1.92 4.72
C ASP A 200 18.32 1.64 3.35
N LEU A 201 17.40 2.48 2.87
CA LEU A 201 16.83 2.36 1.53
C LEU A 201 17.87 2.50 0.41
N HIS A 202 18.85 3.39 0.59
CA HIS A 202 19.91 3.59 -0.40
C HIS A 202 21.06 2.57 -0.28
N SER A 203 21.07 1.75 0.78
CA SER A 203 22.11 0.74 1.03
C SER A 203 22.19 -0.32 -0.08
N GLY A 204 21.09 -0.55 -0.80
CA GLY A 204 20.98 -1.60 -1.81
C GLY A 204 20.92 -3.02 -1.22
N ARG A 205 20.64 -3.15 0.08
CA ARG A 205 20.39 -4.47 0.70
C ARG A 205 19.11 -5.08 0.15
N PHE A 206 19.02 -6.40 0.25
CA PHE A 206 17.74 -7.08 0.10
C PHE A 206 16.87 -6.81 1.32
N PHE A 207 15.59 -6.54 1.09
CA PHE A 207 14.59 -6.29 2.12
C PHE A 207 13.70 -7.54 2.23
N PRO A 208 14.08 -8.54 3.05
CA PRO A 208 13.21 -9.70 3.31
C PRO A 208 11.82 -9.27 3.81
N GLU A 209 11.76 -8.12 4.47
CA GLU A 209 10.53 -7.56 5.02
C GLU A 209 9.49 -7.15 3.95
N PHE A 210 9.88 -7.00 2.67
CA PHE A 210 8.96 -6.78 1.55
C PHE A 210 8.47 -8.09 0.89
N SER A 211 8.86 -9.25 1.42
CA SER A 211 8.30 -10.53 1.01
C SER A 211 6.94 -10.74 1.67
N TYR A 212 5.88 -10.35 0.95
CA TYR A 212 4.52 -10.44 1.48
C TYR A 212 3.94 -11.86 1.42
N PRO A 213 3.19 -12.30 2.44
CA PRO A 213 2.50 -13.58 2.42
C PRO A 213 1.35 -13.57 1.41
N GLY A 214 1.09 -14.73 0.80
CA GLY A 214 0.02 -14.94 -0.16
C GLY A 214 -1.35 -15.21 0.50
N PRO A 215 -2.25 -15.92 -0.21
CA PRO A 215 -3.53 -16.39 0.33
C PRO A 215 -3.31 -17.23 1.59
N GLN A 216 -4.12 -16.98 2.62
CA GLN A 216 -4.10 -17.75 3.85
C GLN A 216 -5.14 -18.86 3.83
N ASP A 217 -4.85 -19.94 4.55
CA ASP A 217 -5.85 -20.97 4.81
C ASP A 217 -7.02 -20.41 5.62
N ASP A 218 -8.20 -20.78 5.16
CA ASP A 218 -9.53 -20.47 5.67
C ASP A 218 -9.78 -20.80 7.16
N ASN A 219 -8.83 -21.46 7.83
CA ASN A 219 -8.89 -21.85 9.25
C ASN A 219 -8.22 -20.82 10.17
N PHE A 220 -7.30 -20.01 9.64
CA PHE A 220 -6.62 -19.00 10.44
C PHE A 220 -7.44 -17.71 10.43
N VAL A 221 -7.49 -17.08 11.60
CA VAL A 221 -8.26 -15.85 11.81
C VAL A 221 -7.29 -14.69 11.93
N ILE A 222 -7.55 -13.63 11.17
CA ILE A 222 -6.74 -12.41 11.19
C ILE A 222 -7.07 -11.62 12.46
N ASN A 223 -6.03 -11.23 13.19
CA ASN A 223 -6.17 -10.33 14.33
C ASN A 223 -5.66 -8.93 13.98
N MET A 224 -6.55 -7.93 14.05
CA MET A 224 -6.26 -6.54 13.69
C MET A 224 -6.07 -5.61 14.91
N THR A 225 -5.75 -6.15 16.09
CA THR A 225 -5.58 -5.32 17.30
C THR A 225 -4.38 -4.39 17.24
N ASN A 226 -3.23 -4.89 16.79
CA ASN A 226 -1.95 -4.18 16.68
C ASN A 226 -1.18 -4.68 15.45
N TRP A 227 -0.14 -3.95 15.04
CA TRP A 227 0.76 -4.37 13.95
C TRP A 227 1.35 -5.78 14.18
N ASP A 228 1.93 -6.05 15.35
CA ASP A 228 2.58 -7.34 15.63
C ASP A 228 1.62 -8.53 15.53
N THR A 229 0.42 -8.37 16.10
CA THR A 229 -0.61 -9.42 16.06
C THR A 229 -1.11 -9.66 14.64
N PHE A 230 -1.19 -8.60 13.83
CA PHE A 230 -1.61 -8.71 12.43
C PHE A 230 -0.54 -9.43 11.61
N LEU A 231 0.72 -9.00 11.70
CA LEU A 231 1.82 -9.61 10.97
C LEU A 231 2.01 -11.08 11.36
N TYR A 232 1.90 -11.40 12.65
CA TYR A 232 1.95 -12.77 13.13
C TYR A 232 0.81 -13.63 12.59
N THR A 233 -0.44 -13.15 12.69
CA THR A 233 -1.59 -13.93 12.22
C THR A 233 -1.62 -14.10 10.71
N ARG A 234 -1.01 -13.19 9.94
CA ARG A 234 -0.87 -13.29 8.48
C ARG A 234 0.39 -14.02 8.02
N GLU A 235 1.14 -14.63 8.92
CA GLU A 235 2.35 -15.41 8.61
C GLU A 235 3.42 -14.61 7.87
N PHE A 236 3.58 -13.33 8.21
CA PHE A 236 4.75 -12.57 7.78
C PHE A 236 6.03 -13.16 8.37
N GLU A 237 7.16 -12.94 7.69
CA GLU A 237 8.46 -13.24 8.28
C GLU A 237 8.61 -12.47 9.60
N ALA A 238 9.11 -13.13 10.64
CA ALA A 238 9.23 -12.53 11.95
C ALA A 238 10.21 -11.34 11.93
N ILE A 239 9.68 -10.13 12.03
CA ILE A 239 10.45 -8.89 12.07
C ILE A 239 10.79 -8.59 13.53
N ASN A 240 12.09 -8.61 13.86
CA ASN A 240 12.58 -8.28 15.19
C ASN A 240 13.25 -6.90 15.27
N ASP A 241 13.61 -6.33 14.11
CA ASP A 241 14.29 -5.03 14.04
C ASP A 241 13.26 -3.92 13.83
N ASP A 242 13.21 -2.93 14.73
CA ASP A 242 12.29 -1.77 14.65
C ASP A 242 12.40 -1.04 13.30
N ARG A 243 13.62 -0.95 12.75
CA ARG A 243 13.87 -0.34 11.44
C ARG A 243 13.12 -1.07 10.32
N SER A 244 13.20 -2.39 10.29
CA SER A 244 12.48 -3.18 9.28
C SER A 244 10.97 -3.04 9.45
N MET A 245 10.49 -2.94 10.70
CA MET A 245 9.08 -2.68 10.98
C MET A 245 8.64 -1.33 10.43
N ARG A 246 9.44 -0.27 10.59
CA ARG A 246 9.17 1.07 10.00
C ARG A 246 9.04 1.01 8.48
N GLN A 247 9.91 0.28 7.79
CA GLN A 247 9.84 0.16 6.33
C GLN A 247 8.59 -0.61 5.85
N VAL A 248 8.22 -1.70 6.53
CA VAL A 248 7.03 -2.49 6.18
C VAL A 248 5.74 -1.71 6.42
N THR A 249 5.63 -1.08 7.59
CA THR A 249 4.42 -0.36 7.98
C THR A 249 4.15 0.85 7.08
N ARG A 250 5.20 1.52 6.56
CA ARG A 250 5.06 2.61 5.57
C ARG A 250 4.28 2.19 4.32
N MET A 251 4.51 0.98 3.83
CA MET A 251 3.86 0.49 2.62
C MET A 251 2.47 -0.08 2.94
N LEU A 252 2.36 -0.89 3.99
CA LEU A 252 1.13 -1.60 4.35
C LEU A 252 0.07 -0.70 5.00
N THR A 253 0.43 0.48 5.51
CA THR A 253 -0.52 1.36 6.22
C THR A 253 -1.77 1.67 5.40
N TYR A 254 -1.64 1.86 4.08
CA TYR A 254 -2.77 2.22 3.22
C TYR A 254 -3.82 1.11 3.09
N PRO A 255 -3.50 -0.09 2.58
CA PRO A 255 -4.47 -1.18 2.49
C PRO A 255 -4.96 -1.63 3.87
N LEU A 256 -4.10 -1.62 4.90
CA LEU A 256 -4.51 -2.06 6.24
C LEU A 256 -5.38 -1.06 6.96
N THR A 257 -5.25 0.24 6.71
CA THR A 257 -6.20 1.22 7.25
C THR A 257 -7.61 0.93 6.73
N ILE A 258 -7.75 0.68 5.41
CA ILE A 258 -9.02 0.29 4.79
C ILE A 258 -9.53 -1.03 5.37
N GLY A 259 -8.66 -2.07 5.39
CA GLY A 259 -8.98 -3.36 5.96
C GLY A 259 -9.44 -3.27 7.41
N SER A 260 -8.75 -2.50 8.24
CA SER A 260 -9.07 -2.34 9.67
C SER A 260 -10.45 -1.76 9.92
N VAL A 261 -10.95 -0.89 9.05
CA VAL A 261 -12.29 -0.30 9.19
C VAL A 261 -13.37 -1.27 8.66
N LEU A 262 -13.11 -1.90 7.52
CA LEU A 262 -14.07 -2.70 6.75
C LEU A 262 -14.09 -4.20 7.12
N HIS A 263 -13.15 -4.68 7.93
CA HIS A 263 -13.10 -6.07 8.35
C HIS A 263 -14.12 -6.41 9.44
N GLU A 264 -14.60 -7.65 9.49
CA GLU A 264 -15.58 -8.09 10.48
C GLU A 264 -15.00 -8.05 11.91
N LEU A 265 -13.73 -8.44 12.05
CA LEU A 265 -12.94 -8.37 13.29
C LEU A 265 -12.18 -7.05 13.43
N SER A 266 -12.77 -5.97 12.92
CA SER A 266 -12.24 -4.62 13.10
C SER A 266 -11.99 -4.32 14.59
N PRO A 267 -10.88 -3.64 14.93
CA PRO A 267 -10.66 -3.15 16.29
C PRO A 267 -11.70 -2.10 16.71
N TYR A 268 -12.46 -1.54 15.76
CA TYR A 268 -13.47 -0.52 16.00
C TYR A 268 -14.87 -1.12 16.21
N SER A 269 -15.36 -0.99 17.43
CA SER A 269 -16.68 -1.39 17.97
C SER A 269 -17.45 -0.22 18.62
N ILE A 270 -18.65 -0.46 19.15
CA ILE A 270 -19.47 0.53 19.90
C ILE A 270 -19.17 0.52 21.41
N ARG A 271 -18.29 -0.38 21.88
CA ARG A 271 -17.94 -0.48 23.30
C ARG A 271 -17.39 0.86 23.83
N LYS A 272 -17.51 1.11 25.13
CA LYS A 272 -17.23 2.41 25.79
C LYS A 272 -15.87 3.04 25.47
N ASP A 273 -14.88 2.26 25.04
CA ASP A 273 -13.53 2.73 24.70
C ASP A 273 -13.24 2.71 23.18
N SER A 274 -14.27 2.53 22.36
CA SER A 274 -14.13 2.37 20.93
C SER A 274 -14.80 3.50 20.15
N ARG A 275 -14.20 3.84 19.00
CA ARG A 275 -14.47 5.06 18.23
C ARG A 275 -15.67 4.97 17.29
N LEU A 276 -16.31 3.82 17.13
CA LEU A 276 -17.39 3.63 16.16
C LEU A 276 -18.71 4.20 16.70
N THR A 277 -19.35 5.08 15.94
CA THR A 277 -20.66 5.64 16.31
C THR A 277 -21.80 4.69 15.96
N THR A 278 -23.02 4.97 16.44
CA THR A 278 -24.22 4.20 16.08
C THR A 278 -24.51 4.27 14.57
N GLU A 279 -24.34 5.44 13.96
CA GLU A 279 -24.47 5.62 12.50
C GLU A 279 -23.34 4.95 11.73
N GLY A 280 -22.14 4.95 12.32
CA GLY A 280 -20.99 4.18 11.86
C GLY A 280 -21.29 2.69 11.78
N LEU A 281 -21.84 2.11 12.85
CA LEU A 281 -22.24 0.71 12.85
C LEU A 281 -23.25 0.41 11.75
N LYS A 282 -24.31 1.22 11.60
CA LYS A 282 -25.34 0.99 10.57
C LYS A 282 -24.75 0.99 9.15
N SER A 283 -23.83 1.90 8.87
CA SER A 283 -23.22 2.06 7.55
C SER A 283 -22.17 0.99 7.26
N ILE A 284 -21.23 0.81 8.19
CA ILE A 284 -20.07 -0.05 7.98
C ILE A 284 -20.43 -1.54 8.13
N SER A 285 -21.42 -1.90 8.96
CA SER A 285 -21.81 -3.32 9.13
C SER A 285 -22.32 -3.95 7.85
N ALA A 286 -22.97 -3.17 6.99
CA ALA A 286 -23.46 -3.68 5.72
C ALA A 286 -22.32 -3.91 4.72
N LEU A 287 -21.33 -3.02 4.67
CA LEU A 287 -20.09 -3.25 3.90
C LEU A 287 -19.30 -4.46 4.44
N ARG A 288 -19.17 -4.58 5.77
CA ARG A 288 -18.56 -5.75 6.42
C ARG A 288 -19.25 -7.04 5.98
N TYR A 289 -20.58 -7.05 5.92
CA TYR A 289 -21.34 -8.20 5.44
C TYR A 289 -21.09 -8.50 3.95
N SER A 290 -21.09 -7.48 3.09
CA SER A 290 -20.80 -7.63 1.65
C SER A 290 -19.39 -8.17 1.39
N LEU A 291 -18.40 -7.78 2.20
CA LEU A 291 -17.01 -8.23 2.10
C LEU A 291 -16.75 -9.63 2.69
N HIS A 292 -17.67 -10.15 3.51
CA HIS A 292 -17.59 -11.51 4.08
C HIS A 292 -18.84 -12.33 3.72
N PRO A 293 -19.05 -12.64 2.43
CA PRO A 293 -20.18 -13.47 2.04
C PRO A 293 -20.12 -14.82 2.78
N PRO A 294 -21.25 -15.43 3.19
CA PRO A 294 -21.24 -16.70 3.91
C PRO A 294 -20.63 -17.83 3.06
N ARG A 295 -20.09 -18.87 3.70
CA ARG A 295 -19.62 -20.09 3.01
C ARG A 295 -20.85 -20.83 2.46
N THR A 296 -21.30 -20.46 1.27
CA THR A 296 -22.31 -21.22 0.54
C THR A 296 -21.61 -22.29 -0.28
N GLY A 297 -21.90 -23.55 0.01
CA GLY A 297 -21.58 -24.63 -0.93
C GLY A 297 -22.32 -24.36 -2.22
N GLU A 298 -21.60 -24.04 -3.30
CA GLU A 298 -22.15 -24.03 -4.66
C GLU A 298 -22.55 -25.49 -4.96
N GLY A 299 -23.81 -25.83 -4.63
CA GLY A 299 -24.40 -27.08 -5.04
C GLY A 299 -24.46 -27.13 -6.57
N VAL A 300 -24.19 -28.30 -7.13
CA VAL A 300 -24.19 -28.55 -8.59
C VAL A 300 -25.60 -28.39 -9.21
N ASP A 301 -26.64 -28.26 -8.38
CA ASP A 301 -28.03 -28.09 -8.79
C ASP A 301 -28.37 -26.62 -9.15
N MET A 302 -29.11 -26.44 -10.24
CA MET A 302 -29.55 -25.13 -10.76
C MET A 302 -30.35 -24.27 -9.77
N GLN A 303 -30.93 -24.87 -8.72
CA GLN A 303 -31.63 -24.15 -7.63
C GLN A 303 -30.68 -23.52 -6.60
N GLY A 304 -29.39 -23.90 -6.61
CA GLY A 304 -28.34 -23.40 -5.73
C GLY A 304 -27.45 -22.31 -6.35
N LEU A 305 -27.64 -21.95 -7.62
CA LEU A 305 -26.96 -20.82 -8.26
C LEU A 305 -27.45 -19.50 -7.63
N ARG A 306 -26.78 -19.08 -6.57
CA ARG A 306 -26.89 -17.71 -6.08
C ARG A 306 -26.00 -16.81 -6.92
N LEU A 307 -26.55 -15.69 -7.39
CA LEU A 307 -25.79 -14.64 -8.05
C LEU A 307 -24.64 -14.23 -7.13
N LYS A 308 -23.40 -14.28 -7.65
CA LYS A 308 -22.24 -13.74 -6.94
C LYS A 308 -22.52 -12.27 -6.65
N ALA A 309 -22.22 -11.85 -5.42
CA ALA A 309 -22.36 -10.45 -5.05
C ALA A 309 -21.55 -9.58 -6.02
N PRO A 310 -22.09 -8.41 -6.42
CA PRO A 310 -21.33 -7.46 -7.23
C PRO A 310 -20.04 -7.04 -6.50
N PRO A 311 -19.02 -6.59 -7.25
CA PRO A 311 -17.77 -6.14 -6.66
C PRO A 311 -17.98 -4.93 -5.75
N VAL A 312 -17.32 -4.94 -4.59
CA VAL A 312 -17.24 -3.79 -3.70
C VAL A 312 -16.27 -2.78 -4.32
N ARG A 313 -16.74 -1.56 -4.59
CA ARG A 313 -15.93 -0.49 -5.19
C ARG A 313 -15.34 0.39 -4.10
N ILE A 314 -14.02 0.53 -4.08
CA ILE A 314 -13.31 1.38 -3.13
C ILE A 314 -12.68 2.52 -3.92
N PHE A 315 -13.21 3.72 -3.75
CA PHE A 315 -12.75 4.93 -4.43
C PHE A 315 -11.70 5.61 -3.55
N ILE A 316 -10.46 5.69 -4.03
CA ILE A 316 -9.40 6.45 -3.39
C ILE A 316 -9.27 7.78 -4.14
N LEU A 317 -9.69 8.86 -3.51
CA LEU A 317 -9.67 10.20 -4.12
C LEU A 317 -8.44 10.99 -3.67
N GLY A 318 -7.92 11.83 -4.57
CA GLY A 318 -6.68 12.57 -4.32
C GLY A 318 -5.46 11.65 -4.22
N ALA A 319 -5.50 10.50 -4.90
CA ALA A 319 -4.43 9.52 -4.87
C ALA A 319 -3.13 10.11 -5.40
N ARG A 320 -2.07 10.03 -4.59
CA ARG A 320 -0.69 10.47 -4.89
C ARG A 320 0.25 9.28 -4.74
N ALA A 321 0.97 9.21 -3.62
CA ALA A 321 1.87 8.11 -3.29
C ALA A 321 1.16 6.74 -3.29
N GLU A 322 -0.14 6.70 -2.97
CA GLU A 322 -0.93 5.48 -2.89
C GLU A 322 -1.07 4.76 -4.23
N SER A 323 -1.13 5.53 -5.31
CA SER A 323 -1.26 5.02 -6.68
C SER A 323 0.04 4.40 -7.22
N SER A 324 1.18 4.86 -6.69
CA SER A 324 2.53 4.39 -7.06
C SER A 324 3.02 3.22 -6.20
N LEU A 325 2.25 2.81 -5.20
CA LEU A 325 2.60 1.63 -4.40
C LEU A 325 2.65 0.35 -5.26
N PRO A 326 3.59 -0.57 -4.95
CA PRO A 326 3.65 -1.88 -5.58
C PRO A 326 2.32 -2.63 -5.49
N ARG A 327 1.94 -3.33 -6.55
CA ARG A 327 0.65 -4.03 -6.61
C ARG A 327 0.53 -5.13 -5.55
N ASP A 328 1.64 -5.76 -5.18
CA ASP A 328 1.69 -6.77 -4.12
C ASP A 328 1.23 -6.24 -2.75
N VAL A 329 1.40 -4.94 -2.50
CA VAL A 329 0.92 -4.26 -1.28
C VAL A 329 -0.60 -4.19 -1.31
N TRP A 330 -1.20 -3.78 -2.43
CA TRP A 330 -2.66 -3.72 -2.59
C TRP A 330 -3.32 -5.10 -2.63
N LEU A 331 -2.62 -6.12 -3.16
CA LEU A 331 -3.08 -7.51 -3.13
C LEU A 331 -3.30 -8.04 -1.71
N GLN A 332 -2.63 -7.48 -0.70
CA GLN A 332 -2.90 -7.83 0.70
C GLN A 332 -4.36 -7.60 1.09
N LEU A 333 -5.03 -6.60 0.50
CA LEU A 333 -6.45 -6.36 0.71
C LEU A 333 -7.30 -7.53 0.19
N SER A 334 -6.94 -8.10 -0.96
CA SER A 334 -7.61 -9.29 -1.52
C SER A 334 -7.41 -10.54 -0.66
N TYR A 335 -6.27 -10.65 0.02
CA TYR A 335 -5.99 -11.78 0.92
C TYR A 335 -6.69 -11.63 2.28
N ILE A 336 -6.95 -10.41 2.73
CA ILE A 336 -7.80 -10.13 3.89
C ILE A 336 -9.27 -10.48 3.58
N PHE A 337 -9.71 -10.26 2.35
CA PHE A 337 -11.07 -10.54 1.90
C PHE A 337 -11.11 -11.58 0.76
N PRO A 338 -10.77 -12.86 1.03
CA PRO A 338 -10.50 -13.86 -0.01
C PRO A 338 -11.72 -14.23 -0.88
N ARG A 339 -12.93 -13.91 -0.43
CA ARG A 339 -14.20 -14.33 -1.06
C ARG A 339 -14.98 -13.17 -1.69
N SER A 340 -14.51 -11.95 -1.54
CA SER A 340 -15.15 -10.76 -2.12
C SER A 340 -14.41 -10.29 -3.35
N LEU A 341 -15.16 -9.84 -4.35
CA LEU A 341 -14.62 -9.12 -5.48
C LEU A 341 -14.41 -7.66 -5.07
N ILE A 342 -13.19 -7.15 -5.20
CA ILE A 342 -12.86 -5.76 -4.87
C ILE A 342 -12.39 -5.03 -6.11
N HIS A 343 -12.97 -3.87 -6.36
CA HIS A 343 -12.55 -2.93 -7.40
C HIS A 343 -12.00 -1.66 -6.74
N LEU A 344 -10.69 -1.50 -6.78
CA LEU A 344 -9.99 -0.32 -6.30
C LEU A 344 -9.94 0.74 -7.41
N ILE A 345 -10.41 1.95 -7.14
CA ILE A 345 -10.51 3.03 -8.13
C ILE A 345 -9.72 4.23 -7.61
N PHE A 346 -8.57 4.51 -8.20
CA PHE A 346 -7.79 5.71 -7.93
C PHE A 346 -8.28 6.86 -8.80
N ILE A 347 -8.55 8.01 -8.18
CA ILE A 347 -8.99 9.22 -8.87
C ILE A 347 -8.15 10.39 -8.36
N GLY A 348 -7.50 11.10 -9.27
CA GLY A 348 -6.81 12.35 -8.96
C GLY A 348 -5.85 12.78 -10.07
N PRO A 349 -5.58 14.08 -10.20
CA PRO A 349 -4.65 14.60 -11.20
C PRO A 349 -3.23 14.06 -11.02
N GLU A 350 -2.84 13.76 -9.78
CA GLU A 350 -1.51 13.24 -9.43
C GLU A 350 -1.44 11.71 -9.31
N SER A 351 -2.50 11.00 -9.72
CA SER A 351 -2.59 9.53 -9.61
C SER A 351 -1.65 8.74 -10.53
N MET A 352 -0.95 9.44 -11.42
CA MET A 352 0.10 8.88 -12.29
C MET A 352 1.48 9.46 -11.98
N ALA A 353 1.64 10.20 -10.87
CA ALA A 353 2.95 10.67 -10.42
C ALA A 353 3.88 9.47 -10.18
N ASN A 354 5.14 9.58 -10.62
CA ASN A 354 6.16 8.52 -10.53
C ASN A 354 5.86 7.25 -11.34
N ARG A 355 4.95 7.30 -12.32
CA ARG A 355 4.64 6.21 -13.25
C ARG A 355 4.95 6.59 -14.70
N ASP A 356 6.10 7.24 -14.90
CA ASP A 356 6.52 7.80 -16.19
C ASP A 356 6.67 6.74 -17.29
N GLU A 357 6.97 5.49 -16.91
CA GLU A 357 7.08 4.35 -17.83
C GLU A 357 5.75 3.94 -18.46
N GLU A 358 4.62 4.32 -17.85
CA GLU A 358 3.29 3.96 -18.31
C GLU A 358 2.69 4.98 -19.29
N PHE A 359 3.46 6.02 -19.65
CA PHE A 359 3.08 6.94 -20.70
C PHE A 359 3.40 6.36 -22.09
N PRO A 360 2.55 6.63 -23.11
CA PRO A 360 1.39 7.53 -23.09
C PRO A 360 0.12 6.92 -22.49
N LEU A 361 -0.69 7.77 -21.86
CA LEU A 361 -2.01 7.39 -21.35
C LEU A 361 -2.92 6.88 -22.49
N PRO A 362 -3.87 5.96 -22.19
CA PRO A 362 -4.85 5.52 -23.17
C PRO A 362 -5.64 6.69 -23.76
N GLU A 363 -5.87 6.66 -25.08
CA GLU A 363 -6.69 7.67 -25.73
C GLU A 363 -8.12 7.66 -25.18
N ARG A 364 -8.71 8.84 -25.01
CA ARG A 364 -10.09 9.01 -24.57
C ARG A 364 -11.04 8.60 -25.69
N THR A 365 -11.49 7.35 -25.68
CA THR A 365 -12.46 6.80 -26.62
C THR A 365 -13.89 6.94 -26.07
N PRO A 366 -14.95 6.78 -26.88
CA PRO A 366 -16.32 6.74 -26.39
C PRO A 366 -16.56 5.64 -25.32
N GLU A 367 -15.78 4.55 -25.36
CA GLU A 367 -15.84 3.47 -24.36
C GLU A 367 -15.08 3.82 -23.08
N ASN A 368 -14.05 4.66 -23.17
CA ASN A 368 -13.25 5.13 -22.04
C ASN A 368 -13.11 6.66 -22.05
N PRO A 369 -14.18 7.41 -21.73
CA PRO A 369 -14.23 8.86 -21.88
C PRO A 369 -13.20 9.60 -21.01
N PHE A 370 -12.80 9.00 -19.89
CA PHE A 370 -11.86 9.58 -18.93
C PHE A 370 -10.43 9.00 -19.06
N GLY A 371 -10.17 8.12 -20.03
CA GLY A 371 -8.83 7.56 -20.26
C GLY A 371 -8.30 6.72 -19.09
N GLY A 372 -9.20 6.02 -18.38
CA GLY A 372 -8.84 5.21 -17.21
C GLY A 372 -7.96 4.01 -17.58
N ILE A 373 -6.91 3.77 -16.79
CA ILE A 373 -6.03 2.60 -16.92
C ILE A 373 -6.60 1.48 -16.08
N VAL A 374 -6.97 0.37 -16.72
CA VAL A 374 -7.60 -0.77 -16.06
C VAL A 374 -6.62 -1.94 -15.94
N GLU A 375 -6.34 -2.33 -14.70
CA GLU A 375 -5.47 -3.45 -14.35
C GLU A 375 -6.33 -4.59 -13.77
N ASP A 376 -6.63 -5.60 -14.59
CA ASP A 376 -7.58 -6.69 -14.26
C ASP A 376 -6.90 -8.04 -13.96
N ARG A 377 -5.59 -8.17 -14.20
CA ARG A 377 -4.83 -9.43 -14.08
C ARG A 377 -3.77 -9.39 -12.99
N LEU A 378 -4.10 -8.79 -11.85
CA LEU A 378 -3.17 -8.62 -10.73
C LEU A 378 -3.08 -9.88 -9.86
N GLY A 379 -4.04 -10.80 -9.97
CA GLY A 379 -4.17 -11.97 -9.09
C GLY A 379 -5.22 -11.73 -8.00
N GLY A 380 -5.86 -12.81 -7.55
CA GLY A 380 -7.01 -12.72 -6.64
C GLY A 380 -8.29 -12.17 -7.32
N GLN A 381 -9.33 -11.96 -6.51
CA GLN A 381 -10.59 -11.34 -6.92
C GLN A 381 -10.48 -9.80 -6.88
N PHE A 382 -9.45 -9.24 -7.54
CA PHE A 382 -9.02 -7.85 -7.37
C PHE A 382 -8.79 -7.14 -8.70
N LYS A 383 -9.34 -5.93 -8.84
CA LYS A 383 -9.19 -5.07 -10.01
C LYS A 383 -8.78 -3.67 -9.57
N ILE A 384 -7.82 -3.06 -10.27
CA ILE A 384 -7.43 -1.66 -10.06
C ILE A 384 -7.82 -0.84 -11.30
N THR A 385 -8.31 0.38 -11.09
CA THR A 385 -8.48 1.35 -12.17
C THR A 385 -7.99 2.71 -11.73
N THR A 386 -7.20 3.38 -12.58
CA THR A 386 -6.60 4.70 -12.28
C THR A 386 -7.13 5.74 -13.26
N TYR A 387 -7.61 6.87 -12.73
CA TYR A 387 -8.13 8.01 -13.50
C TYR A 387 -7.38 9.30 -13.18
N VAL A 388 -6.88 9.97 -14.23
CA VAL A 388 -6.23 11.29 -14.16
C VAL A 388 -7.26 12.38 -14.41
N ASP A 389 -8.20 12.53 -13.49
CA ASP A 389 -9.23 13.58 -13.51
C ASP A 389 -9.72 13.86 -12.07
N TYR A 390 -10.54 14.89 -11.89
CA TYR A 390 -11.16 15.20 -10.61
C TYR A 390 -12.46 14.42 -10.42
N PHE A 391 -12.75 14.05 -9.16
CA PHE A 391 -13.98 13.32 -8.82
C PHE A 391 -15.24 14.09 -9.22
N HIS A 392 -15.27 15.41 -9.00
CA HIS A 392 -16.45 16.22 -9.29
C HIS A 392 -16.79 16.25 -10.80
N THR A 393 -15.79 16.20 -11.68
CA THR A 393 -15.99 16.09 -13.13
C THR A 393 -16.69 14.78 -13.49
N MET A 394 -16.21 13.66 -12.94
CA MET A 394 -16.75 12.33 -13.21
C MET A 394 -18.14 12.13 -12.57
N TYR A 395 -18.36 12.73 -11.39
CA TYR A 395 -19.65 12.72 -10.71
C TYR A 395 -20.72 13.46 -11.51
N LYS A 396 -20.42 14.67 -12.00
CA LYS A 396 -21.31 15.44 -12.89
C LYS A 396 -21.64 14.72 -14.20
N ALA A 397 -20.68 13.96 -14.73
CA ALA A 397 -20.89 13.11 -15.91
C ALA A 397 -21.68 11.81 -15.60
N GLN A 398 -22.06 11.58 -14.34
CA GLN A 398 -22.77 10.38 -13.87
C GLN A 398 -22.06 9.07 -14.22
N TYR A 399 -20.73 9.10 -14.34
CA TYR A 399 -19.96 7.95 -14.85
C TYR A 399 -19.99 6.73 -13.94
N PHE A 400 -20.04 6.95 -12.61
CA PHE A 400 -20.07 5.87 -11.61
C PHE A 400 -21.46 5.61 -11.01
N GLN A 401 -22.48 6.35 -11.43
CA GLN A 401 -23.85 6.21 -10.92
C GLN A 401 -24.46 4.86 -11.36
N PRO A 402 -25.27 4.21 -10.50
CA PRO A 402 -25.65 4.64 -9.14
C PRO A 402 -24.56 4.34 -8.09
N PHE A 403 -24.49 5.16 -7.05
CA PHE A 403 -23.72 4.85 -5.84
C PHE A 403 -24.55 4.00 -4.88
N ASP A 404 -23.98 2.91 -4.41
CA ASP A 404 -24.58 2.01 -3.42
C ASP A 404 -23.78 2.04 -2.12
N PRO A 405 -24.31 2.63 -1.04
CA PRO A 405 -23.62 2.66 0.25
C PRO A 405 -23.34 1.30 0.90
N TYR A 406 -23.88 0.20 0.37
CA TYR A 406 -23.64 -1.16 0.83
C TYR A 406 -22.50 -1.87 0.10
N LEU A 407 -22.04 -1.30 -1.01
CA LEU A 407 -21.01 -1.86 -1.90
C LEU A 407 -19.92 -0.86 -2.25
N ASP A 408 -20.14 0.43 -2.01
CA ASP A 408 -19.17 1.47 -2.27
C ASP A 408 -18.57 2.00 -0.97
N CYS A 409 -17.30 2.41 -1.04
CA CYS A 409 -16.62 3.14 0.02
C CYS A 409 -15.68 4.18 -0.59
N ILE A 410 -15.62 5.36 0.00
CA ILE A 410 -14.70 6.42 -0.42
C ILE A 410 -13.61 6.56 0.64
N VAL A 411 -12.36 6.67 0.20
CA VAL A 411 -11.19 6.80 1.06
C VAL A 411 -10.38 8.02 0.61
N LEU A 412 -10.06 8.88 1.56
CA LEU A 412 -9.29 10.10 1.39
C LEU A 412 -8.02 9.96 2.22
N PHE A 413 -6.89 9.69 1.56
CA PHE A 413 -5.59 9.66 2.25
C PHE A 413 -5.02 11.07 2.30
N HIS A 414 -4.81 11.58 3.51
CA HIS A 414 -4.26 12.92 3.78
C HIS A 414 -4.82 14.02 2.86
N PRO A 415 -6.17 14.18 2.79
CA PRO A 415 -6.77 15.06 1.80
C PRO A 415 -6.39 16.53 2.01
N GLY A 416 -6.11 16.94 3.25
CA GLY A 416 -5.86 18.34 3.58
C GLY A 416 -7.08 19.20 3.27
N LEU A 417 -8.27 18.76 3.68
CA LEU A 417 -9.54 19.44 3.39
C LEU A 417 -9.55 20.88 3.91
N GLY A 418 -9.03 21.09 5.11
CA GLY A 418 -8.92 22.39 5.75
C GLY A 418 -7.58 23.08 5.53
N HIS A 419 -6.64 22.48 4.80
CA HIS A 419 -5.34 23.09 4.56
C HIS A 419 -5.46 24.26 3.56
N PRO A 420 -4.89 25.44 3.82
CA PRO A 420 -5.07 26.63 2.97
C PRO A 420 -4.71 26.41 1.49
N ALA A 421 -3.68 25.60 1.22
CA ALA A 421 -3.23 25.33 -0.15
C ALA A 421 -4.19 24.44 -0.98
N SER A 422 -4.94 23.53 -0.35
CA SER A 422 -5.75 22.51 -1.04
C SER A 422 -7.26 22.65 -0.82
N SER A 423 -7.69 23.39 0.21
CA SER A 423 -9.11 23.53 0.57
C SER A 423 -10.02 23.99 -0.56
N HIS A 424 -9.52 24.84 -1.47
CA HIS A 424 -10.28 25.34 -2.62
C HIS A 424 -10.66 24.22 -3.61
N GLU A 425 -9.79 23.22 -3.82
CA GLU A 425 -10.05 22.10 -4.73
C GLU A 425 -11.13 21.16 -4.18
N TRP A 426 -11.22 21.06 -2.85
CA TRP A 426 -12.19 20.21 -2.17
C TRP A 426 -13.57 20.85 -2.00
N GLU A 427 -13.67 22.19 -2.08
CA GLU A 427 -14.93 22.92 -1.88
C GLU A 427 -16.03 22.50 -2.87
N GLU A 428 -15.67 22.27 -4.14
CA GLU A 428 -16.63 21.78 -5.13
C GLU A 428 -16.97 20.28 -4.95
N THR A 429 -15.99 19.51 -4.46
CA THR A 429 -16.06 18.05 -4.38
C THR A 429 -16.86 17.60 -3.15
N LEU A 430 -16.71 18.27 -2.00
CA LEU A 430 -17.30 17.86 -0.73
C LEU A 430 -18.85 17.70 -0.77
N PRO A 431 -19.63 18.65 -1.31
CA PRO A 431 -21.09 18.49 -1.39
C PRO A 431 -21.50 17.26 -2.21
N GLN A 432 -20.78 16.97 -3.30
CA GLN A 432 -21.02 15.82 -4.17
C GLN A 432 -20.71 14.50 -3.45
N LEU A 433 -19.65 14.48 -2.63
CA LEU A 433 -19.35 13.33 -1.77
C LEU A 433 -20.47 13.07 -0.75
N LEU A 434 -21.01 14.12 -0.13
CA LEU A 434 -22.12 13.99 0.81
C LEU A 434 -23.44 13.58 0.14
N GLU A 435 -23.61 13.88 -1.15
CA GLU A 435 -24.76 13.44 -1.94
C GLU A 435 -24.74 11.92 -2.18
N THR A 436 -23.56 11.31 -2.34
CA THR A 436 -23.43 9.85 -2.57
C THR A 436 -24.01 9.00 -1.42
N LYS A 437 -24.05 9.53 -0.19
CA LYS A 437 -24.43 8.80 1.04
C LYS A 437 -23.58 7.55 1.31
N VAL A 438 -22.43 7.44 0.66
CA VAL A 438 -21.42 6.39 0.84
C VAL A 438 -20.53 6.76 2.03
N PRO A 439 -20.06 5.78 2.84
CA PRO A 439 -19.11 6.06 3.90
C PRO A 439 -17.77 6.59 3.34
N ILE A 440 -17.32 7.70 3.90
CA ILE A 440 -16.06 8.37 3.56
C ILE A 440 -15.09 8.18 4.73
N ILE A 441 -13.96 7.51 4.48
CA ILE A 441 -12.87 7.31 5.43
C ILE A 441 -11.79 8.35 5.11
N ALA A 442 -11.31 9.08 6.10
CA ALA A 442 -10.28 10.10 5.92
C ALA A 442 -9.13 9.90 6.91
N THR A 443 -7.90 10.13 6.44
CA THR A 443 -6.69 10.09 7.26
C THR A 443 -5.98 11.43 7.33
N GLY A 444 -5.06 11.61 8.28
CA GLY A 444 -4.26 12.83 8.45
C GLY A 444 -2.81 12.55 8.86
N TYR A 445 -1.92 13.51 8.64
CA TYR A 445 -0.50 13.42 9.01
C TYR A 445 -0.25 13.69 10.50
N THR A 446 -1.06 14.57 11.08
CA THR A 446 -0.97 14.98 12.49
C THR A 446 -2.37 15.11 13.10
N GLN A 447 -2.42 15.22 14.43
CA GLN A 447 -3.67 15.51 15.13
C GLN A 447 -4.27 16.85 14.70
N TRP A 448 -3.43 17.87 14.60
CA TRP A 448 -3.84 19.22 14.23
C TRP A 448 -4.43 19.29 12.82
N ASP A 449 -3.82 18.60 11.85
CA ASP A 449 -4.35 18.58 10.49
C ASP A 449 -5.71 17.86 10.43
N MET A 450 -5.86 16.74 11.14
CA MET A 450 -7.13 16.03 11.23
C MET A 450 -8.23 16.90 11.87
N GLU A 451 -7.92 17.62 12.96
CA GLU A 451 -8.86 18.53 13.61
C GLU A 451 -9.24 19.71 12.71
N ARG A 452 -8.27 20.27 11.97
CA ARG A 452 -8.50 21.33 10.98
C ARG A 452 -9.46 20.85 9.89
N ASP A 453 -9.22 19.66 9.34
CA ASP A 453 -10.07 19.06 8.30
C ASP A 453 -11.49 18.84 8.82
N ILE A 454 -11.65 18.34 10.04
CA ILE A 454 -12.96 18.12 10.67
C ILE A 454 -13.70 19.44 10.89
N ASN A 455 -13.01 20.46 11.39
CA ASN A 455 -13.61 21.77 11.62
C ASN A 455 -14.02 22.42 10.30
N TRP A 456 -13.19 22.31 9.26
CA TRP A 456 -13.53 22.81 7.92
C TRP A 456 -14.77 22.11 7.35
N VAL A 457 -14.89 20.78 7.49
CA VAL A 457 -16.09 20.05 7.05
C VAL A 457 -17.32 20.44 7.89
N LYS A 458 -17.17 20.68 9.20
CA LYS A 458 -18.25 21.19 10.07
C LYS A 458 -18.73 22.57 9.65
N ASP A 459 -17.80 23.47 9.30
CA ASP A 459 -18.12 24.84 8.93
C ASP A 459 -18.78 24.92 7.55
N LYS A 460 -18.30 24.13 6.58
CA LYS A 460 -18.81 24.13 5.20
C LYS A 460 -20.13 23.36 5.05
N CYS A 461 -20.29 22.24 5.75
CA CYS A 461 -21.43 21.33 5.60
C CYS A 461 -22.19 21.13 6.92
N ALA A 462 -22.37 22.23 7.67
CA ALA A 462 -22.99 22.20 8.99
C ALA A 462 -24.35 21.49 8.97
N GLY A 463 -24.42 20.34 9.64
CA GLY A 463 -25.65 19.59 9.81
C GLY A 463 -26.03 18.66 8.66
N GLU A 464 -25.22 18.52 7.60
CA GLU A 464 -25.48 17.65 6.44
C GLU A 464 -24.77 16.29 6.49
N PHE A 465 -23.87 16.08 7.46
CA PHE A 465 -23.14 14.82 7.61
C PHE A 465 -23.26 14.24 9.03
N ASP A 466 -23.05 12.93 9.11
CA ASP A 466 -22.94 12.15 10.33
C ASP A 466 -21.51 11.63 10.46
N ILE A 467 -20.95 11.68 11.67
CA ILE A 467 -19.66 11.07 11.97
C ILE A 467 -19.89 9.57 12.15
N LEU A 468 -19.17 8.74 11.38
CA LEU A 468 -19.19 7.29 11.44
C LEU A 468 -18.14 6.75 12.41
N LEU A 469 -16.95 7.33 12.40
CA LEU A 469 -15.82 6.96 13.26
C LEU A 469 -15.27 8.24 13.87
N GLN A 470 -15.22 8.28 15.20
CA GLN A 470 -14.66 9.42 15.93
C GLN A 470 -13.17 9.60 15.62
N PRO A 471 -12.70 10.85 15.54
CA PRO A 471 -11.30 11.13 15.27
C PRO A 471 -10.39 10.55 16.33
N GLY A 472 -9.23 10.07 15.90
CA GLY A 472 -8.15 9.63 16.78
C GLY A 472 -7.01 8.97 16.01
N GLU A 473 -6.00 8.51 16.74
CA GLU A 473 -4.84 7.83 16.17
C GLU A 473 -5.24 6.54 15.44
N ASN A 474 -4.65 6.31 14.28
CA ASN A 474 -4.80 5.09 13.52
C ASN A 474 -3.90 3.99 14.07
N ILE A 475 -4.51 2.84 14.40
CA ILE A 475 -3.78 1.64 14.88
C ILE A 475 -2.75 1.18 13.84
N PHE A 476 -3.09 1.31 12.55
CA PHE A 476 -2.24 0.92 11.42
C PHE A 476 -1.54 2.13 10.77
N ARG A 477 -1.21 3.16 11.53
CA ARG A 477 -0.34 4.25 11.03
C ARG A 477 1.05 3.73 10.65
N SER A 478 1.73 4.46 9.78
CA SER A 478 3.15 4.22 9.50
C SER A 478 3.95 4.39 10.78
N LEU A 479 4.93 3.52 11.04
CA LEU A 479 5.90 3.74 12.12
C LEU A 479 7.12 4.52 11.62
N ARG A 480 7.29 4.62 10.30
CA ARG A 480 8.31 5.47 9.68
C ARG A 480 7.87 6.93 9.68
N TRP A 481 8.77 7.78 10.10
CA TRP A 481 8.66 9.23 10.00
C TRP A 481 9.15 9.72 8.64
N ASP A 482 8.53 10.79 8.16
CA ASP A 482 8.87 11.52 6.95
C ASP A 482 9.33 12.93 7.30
N LEU A 483 10.39 13.35 6.62
CA LEU A 483 10.96 14.69 6.75
C LEU A 483 10.43 15.58 5.63
N ASN A 484 9.90 16.74 6.00
CA ASN A 484 9.53 17.78 5.04
C ASN A 484 10.79 18.51 4.54
N ASP A 485 11.06 18.46 3.24
CA ASP A 485 12.29 19.02 2.67
C ASP A 485 12.30 20.56 2.64
N LEU A 486 11.12 21.19 2.70
CA LEU A 486 10.98 22.64 2.79
C LEU A 486 11.06 23.14 4.23
N ASP A 487 10.76 22.28 5.20
CA ASP A 487 10.82 22.59 6.62
C ASP A 487 11.28 21.35 7.41
N PRO A 488 12.59 21.12 7.56
CA PRO A 488 13.13 19.93 8.21
C PRO A 488 12.77 19.78 9.69
N HIS A 489 12.21 20.81 10.31
CA HIS A 489 11.72 20.73 11.70
C HIS A 489 10.32 20.10 11.77
N ASP A 490 9.58 20.13 10.66
CA ASP A 490 8.27 19.53 10.50
C ASP A 490 8.41 18.06 10.07
N VAL A 491 8.28 17.17 11.06
CA VAL A 491 8.28 15.73 10.87
C VAL A 491 6.86 15.19 10.90
N SER A 492 6.53 14.37 9.91
CA SER A 492 5.18 13.84 9.74
C SER A 492 5.18 12.32 9.74
N CYS A 493 4.03 11.76 10.12
CA CYS A 493 3.81 10.32 10.12
C CYS A 493 2.70 9.99 9.13
N GLY A 494 2.99 9.11 8.17
CA GLY A 494 1.98 8.63 7.23
C GLY A 494 0.79 7.98 7.96
N ASN A 495 -0.42 8.42 7.64
CA ASN A 495 -1.69 7.89 8.15
C ASN A 495 -1.82 7.92 9.67
N TRP A 496 -1.28 8.95 10.33
CA TRP A 496 -1.40 9.10 11.79
C TRP A 496 -2.84 9.17 12.27
N GLY A 497 -3.66 10.02 11.67
CA GLY A 497 -5.05 10.24 12.07
C GLY A 497 -6.02 9.37 11.26
N LEU A 498 -7.13 8.97 11.89
CA LEU A 498 -8.23 8.25 11.23
C LEU A 498 -9.58 8.73 11.76
N TRP A 499 -10.48 9.08 10.84
CA TRP A 499 -11.88 9.38 11.11
C TRP A 499 -12.73 9.02 9.90
N ALA A 500 -14.05 8.96 10.08
CA ALA A 500 -14.96 8.66 8.98
C ALA A 500 -16.27 9.40 9.14
N PHE A 501 -16.87 9.79 8.02
CA PHE A 501 -18.13 10.52 7.98
C PHE A 501 -18.96 10.12 6.75
N ARG A 502 -20.23 10.52 6.73
CA ARG A 502 -21.17 10.23 5.65
C ARG A 502 -22.19 11.34 5.53
N GLY A 503 -22.70 11.63 4.34
CA GLY A 503 -23.88 12.46 4.20
C GLY A 503 -25.09 11.89 4.95
N LYS A 504 -25.90 12.77 5.54
CA LYS A 504 -27.13 12.39 6.24
C LYS A 504 -28.13 11.74 5.30
N ARG A 505 -28.79 10.71 5.80
CA ARG A 505 -29.98 10.12 5.19
C ARG A 505 -31.19 10.68 5.94
N TYR A 506 -32.04 11.42 5.25
CA TYR A 506 -33.34 11.75 5.83
C TYR A 506 -34.17 10.47 5.86
N GLU A 507 -34.57 10.04 7.05
CA GLU A 507 -35.57 8.99 7.19
C GLU A 507 -36.84 9.48 6.49
N ALA A 508 -37.43 8.63 5.63
CA ALA A 508 -38.67 8.96 4.97
C ALA A 508 -39.75 9.13 6.04
N MET A 509 -40.10 10.38 6.36
CA MET A 509 -41.22 10.64 7.25
C MET A 509 -42.49 10.16 6.55
N HIS A 510 -43.21 9.23 7.19
CA HIS A 510 -44.56 8.92 6.78
C HIS A 510 -45.36 10.22 6.84
N LYS A 511 -45.88 10.64 5.68
CA LYS A 511 -46.78 11.77 5.60
C LYS A 511 -48.11 11.30 6.17
N ASP A 512 -48.37 11.64 7.43
CA ASP A 512 -49.69 11.42 8.03
C ASP A 512 -50.73 12.09 7.12
N SER A 513 -51.62 11.26 6.58
CA SER A 513 -52.64 11.65 5.60
C SER A 513 -53.90 12.15 6.29
#